data_AF-A0A392R5X2-F1
#
_entry.id   AF-A0A392R5X2-F1
#
_cell.length_a   1.000
_cell.length_b   1.000
_cell.length_c   1.000
_cell.angle_alpha   90.00
_cell.angle_beta   90.00
_cell.angle_gamma   90.00
#
_symmetry.space_group_name_H-M   'P 1'
#
loop_
_entity.id
_entity.type
_entity.pdbx_description
1 polymer ?
#
loop_
_entity_poly.entity_id
_entity_poly.type
_entity_poly.pdbx_seq_one_letter_code
_entity_poly.pdbx_strand_id
1 'polypeptide(L)' 'MSRLDHFLVSEGFIEKGCITSQWVGDRDISDHCPIWLVCSNLNWGPKPFKFNNCWLQHPDFFAFVKETWENLNIR' A
#
# COMPACT_ATOMS: atom_id res chain seq x y z
N MET A 1 22.24 17.24 16.35
CA MET A 1 21.10 17.22 15.40
C MET A 1 19.82 17.20 16.21
N SER A 2 18.86 18.08 15.91
CA SER A 2 17.55 18.08 16.55
C SER A 2 16.64 17.04 15.90
N ARG A 3 15.82 16.34 16.68
CA ARG A 3 14.77 15.43 16.17
C ARG A 3 13.47 16.23 16.09
N LEU A 4 13.10 16.65 14.88
CA LEU A 4 11.93 17.50 14.60
C LEU A 4 10.72 16.74 14.04
N ASP A 5 10.93 15.52 13.56
CA ASP A 5 9.89 14.69 12.97
C ASP A 5 9.41 13.65 13.99
N HIS A 6 8.10 13.64 14.28
CA HIS A 6 7.47 12.80 15.31
C HIS A 6 6.06 12.40 14.87
N PHE A 7 5.62 11.22 15.31
CA PHE A 7 4.22 10.84 15.27
C PHE A 7 3.55 11.11 16.62
N LEU A 8 2.39 11.73 16.60
CA LEU A 8 1.48 11.79 17.74
C LEU A 8 0.38 10.75 17.52
N VAL A 9 0.29 9.78 18.40
CA VAL A 9 -0.65 8.66 18.30
C VAL A 9 -1.43 8.53 19.60
N SER A 10 -2.72 8.20 19.50
CA SER A 10 -3.53 7.86 20.67
C SER A 10 -3.31 6.40 21.07
N GLU A 11 -3.58 6.08 22.33
CA GLU A 11 -3.47 4.72 22.86
C GLU A 11 -4.35 3.73 22.05
N GLY A 12 -5.61 4.08 21.78
CA GLY A 12 -6.49 3.24 20.97
C GLY A 12 -6.00 3.04 19.52
N PHE A 13 -5.23 3.98 18.97
CA PHE A 13 -4.62 3.81 17.65
C PHE A 13 -3.40 2.88 17.69
N ILE A 14 -2.60 2.94 18.76
CA ILE A 14 -1.49 2.01 19.01
C ILE A 14 -2.03 0.57 19.09
N GLU A 15 -3.09 0.36 19.88
CA GLU A 15 -3.71 -0.95 20.06
C GLU A 15 -4.29 -1.49 18.74
N LYS A 16 -5.12 -0.68 18.08
CA LYS A 16 -5.80 -1.08 16.83
C LYS A 16 -4.82 -1.33 15.68
N GLY A 17 -3.79 -0.49 15.57
CA GLY A 17 -2.77 -0.60 14.52
C GLY A 17 -1.65 -1.59 14.86
N CYS A 18 -1.61 -2.10 16.08
CA CYS A 18 -0.51 -2.90 16.61
C CYS A 18 0.85 -2.22 16.37
N ILE A 19 0.94 -0.93 16.71
CA ILE A 19 2.15 -0.13 16.53
C ILE A 19 3.21 -0.62 17.52
N THR A 20 4.40 -0.94 17.03
CA THR A 20 5.49 -1.50 17.85
C THR A 20 6.67 -0.56 18.00
N SER A 21 6.98 0.24 16.98
CA SER A 21 8.14 1.15 17.02
C SER A 21 8.06 2.24 15.96
N GLN A 22 9.01 3.18 16.02
CA GLN A 22 9.31 4.12 14.96
C GLN A 22 10.67 3.78 14.36
N TRP A 23 10.77 3.75 13.05
CA TRP A 23 12.03 3.59 12.32
C TRP A 23 12.43 4.91 11.65
N VAL A 24 13.74 5.18 11.61
CA VAL A 24 14.33 6.34 10.94
C VAL A 24 15.11 5.84 9.74
N GLY A 25 14.83 6.42 8.58
CA GLY A 25 15.50 6.04 7.34
C GLY A 25 16.72 6.85 7.02
N ASP A 26 17.41 6.37 6.01
CA ASP A 26 18.51 7.09 5.41
C ASP A 26 18.00 8.39 4.77
N ARG A 27 18.83 9.42 4.88
CA ARG A 27 18.60 10.69 4.23
C ARG A 27 18.88 10.53 2.73
N ASP A 28 18.01 11.10 1.91
CA ASP A 28 18.19 11.17 0.46
C ASP A 28 18.24 12.64 0.01
N ILE A 29 17.27 13.10 -0.79
CA ILE A 29 17.26 14.45 -1.38
C ILE A 29 16.79 15.57 -0.42
N SER A 30 16.13 15.24 0.69
CA SER A 30 15.67 16.21 1.68
C SER A 30 16.72 16.42 2.78
N ASP A 31 16.71 17.60 3.40
CA ASP A 31 17.46 17.88 4.62
C ASP A 31 16.89 17.15 5.85
N HIS A 32 15.66 16.64 5.76
CA HIS A 32 15.01 15.77 6.75
C HIS A 32 15.28 14.28 6.49
N CYS A 33 15.30 13.49 7.57
CA CYS A 33 15.31 12.02 7.48
C CYS A 33 13.87 11.50 7.54
N PRO A 34 13.45 10.59 6.66
CA PRO A 34 12.12 9.99 6.74
C PRO A 34 11.95 9.19 8.03
N ILE A 35 10.75 9.20 8.58
CA ILE A 35 10.35 8.37 9.72
C ILE A 35 9.13 7.52 9.37
N TRP A 36 9.09 6.29 9.87
CA TRP A 36 7.94 5.39 9.68
C TRP A 36 7.46 4.82 11.01
N LEU A 37 6.15 4.66 11.15
CA LEU A 37 5.55 3.83 12.18
C LEU A 37 5.58 2.37 11.74
N VAL A 38 6.10 1.50 12.59
CA VAL A 38 6.14 0.06 12.38
C VAL A 38 4.91 -0.54 13.06
N CYS A 39 4.13 -1.29 12.28
CA CYS A 39 2.96 -2.02 12.75
C CYS A 39 3.22 -3.52 12.61
N SER A 40 3.00 -4.29 13.68
CA SER A 40 3.18 -5.76 13.64
C SER A 40 2.03 -6.48 12.93
N ASN A 41 0.87 -5.84 12.81
CA ASN A 41 -0.28 -6.38 12.10
C ASN A 41 -0.34 -5.83 10.67
N LEU A 42 0.34 -6.53 9.74
CA LEU A 42 0.30 -6.26 8.31
C LEU A 42 -0.86 -6.97 7.60
N ASN A 43 -1.88 -7.46 8.33
CA ASN A 43 -3.04 -8.05 7.70
C ASN A 43 -4.03 -6.97 7.26
N TRP A 44 -3.72 -6.31 6.15
CA TRP A 44 -4.61 -5.35 5.47
C TRP A 44 -5.80 -6.03 4.77
N GLY A 45 -6.01 -7.33 5.01
CA GLY A 45 -6.94 -8.17 4.26
C GLY A 45 -6.36 -8.60 2.91
N PRO A 46 -7.14 -9.35 2.11
CA PRO A 46 -6.74 -9.70 0.75
C PRO A 46 -6.49 -8.42 -0.05
N LYS A 47 -5.36 -8.38 -0.78
CA LYS A 47 -5.04 -7.26 -1.65
C LYS A 47 -6.22 -7.04 -2.60
N PRO A 48 -6.85 -5.85 -2.62
CA PRO A 48 -7.94 -5.61 -3.53
C PRO A 48 -7.45 -5.81 -4.96
N PHE A 49 -8.31 -6.37 -5.81
CA PHE A 49 -8.03 -6.43 -7.24
C PHE A 49 -7.77 -5.00 -7.75
N LYS A 50 -6.57 -4.78 -8.30
CA LYS A 50 -6.17 -3.51 -8.90
C LYS A 50 -5.96 -3.73 -10.38
N PHE A 51 -6.58 -2.90 -11.20
CA PHE A 51 -6.34 -2.82 -12.63
C PHE A 51 -6.30 -1.35 -13.04
N ASN A 52 -5.67 -1.05 -14.18
CA ASN A 52 -5.62 0.32 -14.67
C ASN A 52 -6.94 0.71 -15.32
N ASN A 53 -7.64 1.70 -14.75
CA ASN A 53 -8.94 2.16 -15.25
C ASN A 53 -8.89 2.69 -16.70
N CYS A 54 -7.72 3.13 -17.19
CA CYS A 54 -7.56 3.57 -18.57
C CYS A 54 -7.89 2.46 -19.58
N TRP A 55 -7.76 1.19 -19.21
CA TRP A 55 -8.11 0.07 -20.09
C TRP A 55 -9.60 0.03 -20.42
N LEU A 56 -10.48 0.52 -19.54
CA LEU A 56 -11.92 0.60 -19.83
C LEU A 56 -12.26 1.52 -20.99
N GLN A 57 -11.35 2.43 -21.35
CA GLN A 57 -11.52 3.36 -22.46
C GLN A 57 -10.96 2.80 -23.78
N HIS A 58 -10.20 1.70 -23.74
CA HIS A 58 -9.66 1.09 -24.95
C HIS A 58 -10.76 0.29 -25.64
N PRO A 59 -11.05 0.53 -26.94
CA PRO A 59 -12.20 -0.05 -27.64
C PRO A 59 -12.20 -1.58 -27.62
N ASP A 60 -11.03 -2.20 -27.72
CA ASP A 60 -10.91 -3.66 -27.79
C ASP A 60 -10.76 -4.36 -26.44
N PHE A 61 -10.69 -3.61 -25.32
CA PHE A 61 -10.35 -4.20 -24.02
C PHE A 61 -11.36 -5.25 -23.57
N PHE A 62 -12.66 -4.97 -23.70
CA PHE A 62 -13.69 -5.92 -23.30
C PHE A 62 -13.69 -7.20 -24.15
N ALA A 63 -13.49 -7.07 -25.46
CA ALA A 63 -13.41 -8.21 -26.37
C ALA A 63 -12.20 -9.09 -26.03
N PHE A 64 -11.03 -8.47 -25.83
CA PHE A 64 -9.80 -9.15 -25.44
C PHE A 64 -9.96 -9.94 -24.13
N VAL A 65 -10.52 -9.31 -23.09
CA VAL A 65 -10.72 -9.97 -21.79
C VAL A 65 -11.68 -11.15 -21.91
N LYS A 66 -12.78 -10.99 -22.65
CA LYS A 66 -13.77 -12.05 -22.86
C LYS A 66 -13.15 -13.25 -23.58
N GLU A 67 -12.50 -13.02 -24.72
CA GLU A 67 -11.87 -14.08 -25.51
C GLU A 67 -10.79 -14.80 -24.70
N THR A 68 -9.96 -14.05 -23.96
CA THR A 68 -8.95 -14.62 -23.08
C THR A 68 -9.61 -15.52 -22.02
N TRP A 69 -10.68 -15.04 -21.38
CA TRP A 69 -11.37 -15.79 -20.34
C TRP A 69 -12.03 -17.07 -20.85
N GLU A 70 -12.68 -17.03 -22.02
CA GLU A 70 -13.31 -18.20 -22.65
C GLU A 70 -12.28 -19.26 -23.08
N ASN A 71 -11.07 -18.83 -23.44
CA ASN A 71 -9.97 -19.72 -23.82
C ASN A 71 -9.16 -20.26 -22.63
N LEU A 72 -9.35 -19.70 -21.43
CA LEU A 72 -8.71 -20.20 -20.22
C LEU A 72 -9.44 -21.47 -19.73
N ASN A 73 -8.81 -22.63 -19.91
CA ASN A 73 -9.26 -23.90 -19.33
C ASN A 73 -8.94 -23.96 -17.83
N ILE A 74 -9.66 -23.19 -17.03
CA ILE A 74 -9.57 -23.23 -15.57
C ILE A 74 -10.48 -24.36 -15.08
N ARG A 75 -9.86 -25.46 -14.62
CA ARG A 75 -10.54 -26.56 -13.93
C ARG A 75 -10.67 -26.27 -12.44
#